data_AF-A0A9J6RI36-F1
#
_entry.id   AF-A0A9J6RI36-F1
#
_cell.length_a   1.000
_cell.length_b   1.000
_cell.length_c   1.000
_cell.angle_alpha   90.00
_cell.angle_beta   90.00
_cell.angle_gamma   90.00
#
_symmetry.space_group_name_H-M   'P 1'
#
loop_
_entity.id
_entity.type
_entity.pdbx_description
1 polymer ?
#
loop_
_entity_poly.entity_id
_entity_poly.type
_entity_poly.pdbx_seq_one_letter_code
_entity_poly.pdbx_strand_id
1 'polypeptide(L)'
;MPTIKRLSGFTLIEIIVVLAVIAILMTMAMPNTTNRVAQMHVKESVELIEPFKKQLSDYHRFNGKFPSNNKAAGIPEPDKIMGNYVTSVELIDGALHLTLGHKAHKQLQGKLLSIRPIYVAGSPGSPISWVCGFDEVPKAMQVSGDNLTDVEILQLPISCR
;
A
#
# COMPACT_ATOMS: atom_id res chain seq x y z
N MET A 1 69.46 0.90 19.75
CA MET A 1 68.73 2.04 19.14
C MET A 1 67.80 1.49 18.07
N PRO A 2 66.47 1.67 18.16
CA PRO A 2 65.56 1.14 17.15
C PRO A 2 65.60 2.06 15.91
N THR A 3 65.79 1.45 14.74
CA THR A 3 65.80 2.11 13.43
C THR A 3 64.35 2.36 12.99
N ILE A 4 63.92 3.62 12.99
CA ILE A 4 62.60 4.01 12.48
C ILE A 4 62.63 3.88 10.95
N LYS A 5 61.98 2.86 10.40
CA LYS A 5 61.72 2.76 8.96
C LYS A 5 60.73 3.86 8.58
N ARG A 6 61.12 4.78 7.68
CA ARG A 6 60.18 5.72 7.05
C ARG A 6 59.21 4.92 6.21
N LEU A 7 57.96 4.81 6.65
CA LEU A 7 56.87 4.37 5.77
C LEU A 7 56.62 5.50 4.75
N SER A 8 56.73 5.18 3.46
CA SER A 8 56.26 6.02 2.38
C SER A 8 54.74 6.15 2.51
N GLY A 9 54.30 7.28 3.07
CA GLY A 9 52.88 7.61 3.24
C GLY A 9 52.30 8.29 2.00
N PHE A 10 50.98 8.17 1.84
CA PHE A 10 50.22 8.90 0.83
C PHE A 10 50.33 10.41 1.01
N THR A 11 50.33 11.14 -0.09
CA THR A 11 50.37 12.60 -0.09
C THR A 11 49.02 13.20 0.33
N LEU A 12 49.05 14.41 0.89
CA LEU A 12 47.84 15.14 1.26
C LEU A 12 46.90 15.35 0.04
N ILE A 13 47.48 15.56 -1.15
CA ILE A 13 46.73 15.76 -2.39
C ILE A 13 46.01 14.47 -2.83
N GLU A 14 46.66 13.30 -2.70
CA GLU A 14 46.03 12.01 -3.02
C GLU A 14 44.82 11.74 -2.13
N ILE A 15 44.93 12.04 -0.84
CA ILE A 15 43.81 11.88 0.10
C ILE A 15 42.67 12.82 -0.26
N ILE A 16 42.94 14.08 -0.63
CA ILE A 16 41.90 15.04 -1.02
C ILE A 16 41.15 14.59 -2.29
N VAL A 17 41.86 14.08 -3.30
CA VAL A 17 41.24 13.59 -4.53
C VAL A 17 40.35 12.38 -4.25
N VAL A 18 40.81 11.44 -3.42
CA VAL A 18 40.02 10.27 -3.04
C VAL A 18 38.75 10.68 -2.28
N LEU A 19 38.86 11.62 -1.33
CA LEU A 19 37.70 12.12 -0.59
C LEU A 19 36.69 12.83 -1.51
N ALA A 20 37.16 13.60 -2.49
CA ALA A 20 36.30 14.26 -3.48
C ALA A 20 35.52 13.23 -4.32
N VAL A 21 36.18 12.18 -4.79
CA VAL A 21 35.52 11.11 -5.57
C VAL A 21 34.50 10.35 -4.71
N ILE A 22 34.84 10.01 -3.46
CA ILE A 22 33.91 9.32 -2.54
C ILE A 22 32.68 10.19 -2.27
N ALA A 23 32.84 11.49 -2.06
CA ALA A 23 31.71 12.41 -1.85
C ALA A 23 30.75 12.44 -3.04
N ILE A 24 31.26 12.52 -4.27
CA ILE A 24 30.44 12.49 -5.49
C ILE A 24 29.69 11.16 -5.60
N LEU A 25 30.38 10.03 -5.43
CA LEU A 25 29.77 8.70 -5.52
C LEU A 25 28.66 8.49 -4.47
N MET A 26 28.83 8.99 -3.24
CA MET A 26 27.80 8.89 -2.20
C MET A 26 26.52 9.65 -2.56
N THR A 27 26.62 10.81 -3.22
CA THR A 27 25.42 11.56 -3.63
C THR A 27 24.61 10.84 -4.70
N MET A 28 25.27 10.18 -5.65
CA MET A 28 24.61 9.40 -6.71
C MET A 28 24.05 8.07 -6.18
N ALA A 29 24.63 7.55 -5.11
CA ALA A 29 24.21 6.28 -4.51
C ALA A 29 22.96 6.39 -3.61
N MET A 30 22.45 7.60 -3.34
CA MET A 30 21.24 7.75 -2.53
C MET A 30 20.02 7.16 -3.28
N PRO A 31 19.40 6.10 -2.75
CA PRO A 31 18.24 5.51 -3.41
C PRO A 31 17.03 6.44 -3.28
N ASN A 32 16.27 6.61 -4.35
CA ASN A 32 14.97 7.27 -4.31
C ASN A 32 13.94 6.34 -3.64
N THR A 33 13.69 6.53 -2.35
CA THR A 33 12.84 5.65 -1.52
C THR A 33 11.38 6.07 -1.46
N THR A 34 10.97 7.16 -2.13
CA THR A 34 9.60 7.72 -2.04
C THR A 34 8.53 6.69 -2.35
N ASN A 35 8.69 5.93 -3.43
CA ASN A 35 7.75 4.90 -3.83
C ASN A 35 7.66 3.76 -2.81
N ARG A 36 8.78 3.36 -2.18
CA ARG A 36 8.76 2.31 -1.16
C ARG A 36 8.02 2.76 0.09
N VAL A 37 8.21 4.01 0.51
CA VAL A 37 7.47 4.59 1.63
C VAL A 37 5.98 4.65 1.32
N ALA A 38 5.61 5.10 0.12
CA ALA A 38 4.21 5.09 -0.33
C ALA A 38 3.61 3.68 -0.32
N GLN A 39 4.33 2.68 -0.84
CA GLN A 39 3.91 1.27 -0.83
C GLN A 39 3.69 0.74 0.59
N MET A 40 4.54 1.10 1.54
CA MET A 40 4.37 0.72 2.94
C MET A 40 3.11 1.34 3.55
N HIS A 41 2.87 2.63 3.31
CA HIS A 41 1.68 3.31 3.82
C HIS A 41 0.39 2.70 3.21
N VAL A 42 0.42 2.32 1.93
CA VAL A 42 -0.68 1.58 1.29
C VAL A 42 -0.91 0.23 1.97
N LYS A 43 0.14 -0.55 2.26
CA LYS A 43 0.00 -1.84 2.95
C LYS A 43 -0.63 -1.69 4.34
N GLU A 44 -0.15 -0.76 5.15
CA GLU A 44 -0.73 -0.50 6.49
C GLU A 44 -2.19 -0.04 6.38
N SER A 45 -2.53 0.73 5.34
CA SER A 45 -3.92 1.12 5.06
C SER A 45 -4.81 -0.08 4.73
N VAL A 46 -4.30 -1.07 3.99
CA VAL A 46 -5.02 -2.31 3.70
C VAL A 46 -5.16 -3.19 4.95
N GLU A 47 -4.18 -3.20 5.84
CA GLU A 47 -4.25 -3.94 7.11
C GLU A 47 -5.34 -3.38 8.04
N LEU A 48 -5.57 -2.05 8.02
CA LEU A 48 -6.62 -1.39 8.82
C LEU A 48 -8.03 -1.96 8.56
N ILE A 49 -8.32 -2.36 7.32
CA ILE A 49 -9.66 -2.77 6.88
C ILE A 49 -9.88 -4.29 6.85
N GLU A 50 -8.88 -5.09 7.24
CA GLU A 50 -8.99 -6.56 7.35
C GLU A 50 -10.18 -7.04 8.20
N PRO A 51 -10.51 -6.43 9.36
CA PRO A 51 -11.69 -6.83 10.14
C PRO A 51 -13.00 -6.68 9.35
N PHE A 52 -13.09 -5.64 8.51
CA PHE A 52 -14.28 -5.39 7.69
C PHE A 52 -14.38 -6.40 6.55
N LYS A 53 -13.28 -6.83 5.93
CA LYS A 53 -13.29 -7.89 4.90
C LYS A 53 -13.96 -9.16 5.41
N LYS A 54 -13.64 -9.56 6.65
CA LYS A 54 -14.28 -10.71 7.29
C LYS A 54 -15.78 -10.47 7.49
N GLN A 55 -16.16 -9.33 8.06
CA GLN A 55 -17.57 -8.97 8.29
C GLN A 55 -18.40 -8.93 7.01
N LEU A 56 -17.85 -8.38 5.92
CA LEU A 56 -18.49 -8.33 4.60
C LEU A 56 -18.63 -9.73 3.99
N SER A 57 -17.63 -10.59 4.20
CA SER A 57 -17.68 -11.98 3.75
C SER A 57 -18.77 -12.77 4.47
N ASP A 58 -18.88 -12.59 5.78
CA ASP A 58 -19.95 -13.18 6.59
C ASP A 58 -21.33 -12.62 6.17
N TYR A 59 -21.44 -11.31 5.95
CA TYR A 59 -22.67 -10.69 5.44
C TYR A 59 -23.11 -11.31 4.12
N HIS A 60 -22.19 -11.46 3.16
CA HIS A 60 -22.50 -12.10 1.88
C HIS A 60 -22.94 -13.55 2.06
N ARG A 61 -22.29 -14.30 2.97
CA ARG A 61 -22.65 -15.70 3.26
C ARG A 61 -24.08 -15.85 3.79
N PHE A 62 -24.53 -14.93 4.64
CA PHE A 62 -25.88 -14.99 5.22
C PHE A 62 -26.97 -14.38 4.33
N ASN A 63 -26.64 -13.33 3.56
CA ASN A 63 -27.64 -12.59 2.78
C ASN A 63 -27.62 -12.91 1.28
N GLY A 64 -26.60 -13.64 0.79
CA GLY A 64 -26.41 -13.96 -0.63
C GLY A 64 -26.03 -12.76 -1.51
N LYS A 65 -25.75 -11.60 -0.91
CA LYS A 65 -25.36 -10.37 -1.61
C LYS A 65 -24.41 -9.55 -0.74
N PHE A 66 -23.56 -8.75 -1.38
CA PHE A 66 -22.76 -7.76 -0.66
C PHE A 66 -23.63 -6.60 -0.17
N PRO A 67 -23.28 -5.99 0.97
CA PRO A 67 -23.98 -4.81 1.47
C PRO A 67 -23.71 -3.60 0.58
N SER A 68 -24.72 -2.75 0.40
CA SER A 68 -24.62 -1.57 -0.47
C SER A 68 -23.85 -0.41 0.14
N ASN A 69 -23.80 -0.30 1.48
CA ASN A 69 -23.12 0.78 2.18
C ASN A 69 -22.73 0.40 3.63
N ASN A 70 -21.97 1.28 4.30
CA ASN A 70 -21.48 1.08 5.67
C ASN A 70 -22.59 0.71 6.65
N LYS A 71 -23.73 1.43 6.58
CA LYS A 71 -24.88 1.20 7.46
C LYS A 71 -25.50 -0.18 7.24
N ALA A 72 -25.65 -0.60 5.98
CA ALA A 72 -26.16 -1.92 5.63
C ALA A 72 -25.23 -3.06 6.10
N ALA A 73 -23.91 -2.82 6.09
CA ALA A 73 -22.92 -3.75 6.60
C ALA A 73 -22.82 -3.78 8.14
N GLY A 74 -23.38 -2.78 8.83
CA GLY A 74 -23.24 -2.62 10.28
C GLY A 74 -21.82 -2.21 10.68
N ILE A 75 -21.11 -1.46 9.83
CA ILE A 75 -19.81 -0.85 10.14
C ILE A 75 -19.99 0.66 10.38
N PRO A 76 -19.03 1.34 11.05
CA PRO A 76 -19.12 2.77 11.32
C PRO A 76 -19.29 3.62 10.05
N GLU A 77 -19.77 4.85 10.22
CA GLU A 77 -19.83 5.85 9.15
C GLU A 77 -18.44 6.10 8.53
N PRO A 78 -18.36 6.46 7.24
CA PRO A 78 -17.08 6.51 6.52
C PRO A 78 -15.99 7.37 7.18
N ASP A 79 -16.37 8.52 7.75
CA ASP A 79 -15.48 9.46 8.44
C ASP A 79 -15.05 8.99 9.85
N LYS A 80 -15.63 7.90 10.35
CA LYS A 80 -15.25 7.27 11.63
C LYS A 80 -14.28 6.10 11.46
N ILE A 81 -14.03 5.68 10.22
CA ILE A 81 -13.04 4.64 9.91
C ILE A 81 -11.76 5.33 9.45
N MET A 82 -10.87 5.58 10.40
CA MET A 82 -9.64 6.36 10.19
C MET A 82 -8.42 5.59 10.70
N GLY A 83 -7.25 5.91 10.15
CA GLY A 83 -5.96 5.37 10.60
C GLY A 83 -4.81 6.34 10.35
N ASN A 84 -3.57 5.90 10.61
CA ASN A 84 -2.38 6.74 10.41
C ASN A 84 -2.26 7.30 8.99
N TYR A 85 -2.75 6.55 8.00
CA TYR A 85 -2.63 6.86 6.58
C TYR A 85 -3.98 6.89 5.84
N VAL A 86 -5.09 6.77 6.56
CA VAL A 86 -6.45 6.70 6.00
C VAL A 86 -7.33 7.74 6.69
N THR A 87 -8.00 8.57 5.89
CA THR A 87 -8.91 9.62 6.37
C THR A 87 -10.37 9.15 6.41
N SER A 88 -10.78 8.25 5.52
CA SER A 88 -12.11 7.65 5.55
C SER A 88 -12.13 6.32 4.82
N VAL A 89 -13.12 5.48 5.15
CA VAL A 89 -13.39 4.24 4.43
C VAL A 89 -14.87 4.15 4.08
N GLU A 90 -15.16 4.30 2.80
CA GLU A 90 -16.51 4.19 2.27
C GLU A 90 -16.73 2.79 1.68
N LEU A 91 -17.88 2.21 1.95
CA LEU A 91 -18.31 0.95 1.38
C LEU A 91 -19.37 1.23 0.32
N ILE A 92 -19.14 0.77 -0.90
CA ILE A 92 -20.10 0.89 -2.02
C ILE A 92 -20.23 -0.49 -2.67
N ASP A 93 -21.42 -1.08 -2.60
CA ASP A 93 -21.74 -2.37 -3.23
C ASP A 93 -20.70 -3.49 -2.96
N GLY A 94 -20.24 -3.58 -1.71
CA GLY A 94 -19.23 -4.54 -1.26
C GLY A 94 -17.78 -4.11 -1.40
N ALA A 95 -17.48 -3.10 -2.21
CA ALA A 95 -16.14 -2.56 -2.38
C ALA A 95 -15.81 -1.53 -1.29
N LEU A 96 -14.64 -1.66 -0.67
CA LEU A 96 -14.11 -0.71 0.31
C LEU A 96 -13.20 0.30 -0.41
N HIS A 97 -13.55 1.57 -0.32
CA HIS A 97 -12.80 2.70 -0.87
C HIS A 97 -12.14 3.48 0.27
N LEU A 98 -10.82 3.40 0.33
CA LEU A 98 -10.01 4.05 1.35
C LEU A 98 -9.51 5.38 0.79
N THR A 99 -9.84 6.47 1.47
CA THR A 99 -9.22 7.78 1.18
C THR A 99 -7.91 7.87 1.95
N LEU A 100 -6.79 7.81 1.24
CA LEU A 100 -5.45 7.92 1.78
C LEU A 100 -5.15 9.37 2.19
N GLY A 101 -4.54 9.56 3.36
CA GLY A 101 -4.34 10.88 3.94
C GLY A 101 -3.53 10.88 5.24
N HIS A 102 -3.73 11.91 6.07
CA HIS A 102 -3.02 12.10 7.35
C HIS A 102 -1.48 12.08 7.19
N LYS A 103 -0.80 11.06 7.71
CA LYS A 103 0.65 10.90 7.64
C LYS A 103 1.11 10.22 6.33
N ALA A 104 0.19 9.96 5.40
CA ALA A 104 0.52 9.33 4.13
C ALA A 104 1.53 10.17 3.35
N HIS A 105 2.30 9.50 2.48
CA HIS A 105 3.28 10.19 1.64
C HIS A 105 2.54 11.23 0.77
N LYS A 106 3.19 12.36 0.46
CA LYS A 106 2.53 13.49 -0.24
C LYS A 106 1.81 13.07 -1.53
N GLN A 107 2.36 12.08 -2.24
CA GLN A 107 1.78 11.57 -3.48
C GLN A 107 0.48 10.77 -3.29
N LEU A 108 0.21 10.27 -2.08
CA LEU A 108 -0.99 9.52 -1.72
C LEU A 108 -2.09 10.40 -1.11
N GLN A 109 -1.82 11.66 -0.80
CA GLN A 109 -2.76 12.51 -0.08
C GLN A 109 -4.01 12.78 -0.91
N GLY A 110 -5.18 12.44 -0.36
CA GLY A 110 -6.48 12.58 -1.03
C GLY A 110 -6.75 11.51 -2.09
N LYS A 111 -5.89 10.50 -2.23
CA LYS A 111 -6.03 9.42 -3.19
C LYS A 111 -6.92 8.31 -2.66
N LEU A 112 -7.71 7.70 -3.53
CA LEU A 112 -8.56 6.55 -3.27
C LEU A 112 -7.84 5.25 -3.64
N LEU A 113 -7.94 4.28 -2.73
CA LEU A 113 -7.57 2.89 -2.97
C LEU A 113 -8.80 2.01 -2.81
N SER A 114 -9.13 1.22 -3.83
CA SER A 114 -10.28 0.31 -3.78
C SER A 114 -9.86 -1.12 -3.47
N ILE A 115 -10.57 -1.75 -2.53
CA ILE A 115 -10.42 -3.15 -2.16
C ILE A 115 -11.75 -3.84 -2.40
N ARG A 116 -11.77 -4.80 -3.33
CA ARG A 116 -13.02 -5.37 -3.85
C ARG A 116 -13.09 -6.86 -3.60
N PRO A 117 -14.25 -7.39 -3.17
CA PRO A 117 -14.39 -8.81 -2.98
C PRO A 117 -14.53 -9.50 -4.34
N ILE A 118 -13.88 -10.65 -4.45
CA ILE A 118 -14.01 -11.58 -5.55
C ILE A 118 -14.56 -12.92 -5.04
N TYR A 119 -15.51 -13.48 -5.77
CA TYR A 119 -16.28 -14.63 -5.32
C TYR A 119 -16.71 -15.51 -6.50
N VAL A 120 -17.10 -16.76 -6.20
CA VAL A 120 -17.65 -17.68 -7.19
C VAL A 120 -19.17 -17.61 -7.11
N ALA A 121 -19.81 -17.09 -8.16
CA ALA A 121 -21.27 -17.03 -8.22
C ALA A 121 -21.90 -18.42 -8.17
N GLY A 122 -23.01 -18.55 -7.45
CA GLY A 122 -23.72 -19.82 -7.27
C GLY A 122 -23.03 -20.81 -6.32
N SER A 123 -21.92 -20.45 -5.67
CA SER A 123 -21.23 -21.29 -4.68
C SER A 123 -21.06 -20.57 -3.33
N PRO A 124 -22.10 -20.50 -2.47
CA PRO A 124 -22.06 -19.79 -1.18
C PRO A 124 -21.06 -20.36 -0.16
N GLY A 125 -20.61 -21.61 -0.36
CA GLY A 125 -19.61 -22.26 0.48
C GLY A 125 -18.15 -21.96 0.07
N SER A 126 -17.94 -21.34 -1.10
CA SER A 126 -16.60 -20.97 -1.55
C SER A 126 -16.08 -19.76 -0.77
N PRO A 127 -14.77 -19.72 -0.48
CA PRO A 127 -14.17 -18.56 0.19
C PRO A 127 -14.27 -17.31 -0.69
N ILE A 128 -14.44 -16.17 -0.04
CA ILE A 128 -14.35 -14.85 -0.68
C ILE A 128 -12.88 -14.41 -0.59
N SER A 129 -12.31 -14.01 -1.73
CA SER A 129 -10.99 -13.39 -1.82
C SER A 129 -11.14 -11.90 -2.11
N TRP A 130 -10.05 -11.14 -2.04
CA TRP A 130 -10.09 -9.68 -2.18
C TRP A 130 -8.99 -9.22 -3.13
N VAL A 131 -9.36 -8.42 -4.12
CA VAL A 131 -8.41 -7.76 -5.02
C VAL A 131 -8.20 -6.33 -4.59
N CYS A 132 -6.96 -5.88 -4.68
CA CYS A 132 -6.55 -4.52 -4.32
C CYS A 132 -6.22 -3.73 -5.58
N GLY A 133 -6.69 -2.48 -5.66
CA GLY A 133 -6.26 -1.58 -6.72
C GLY A 133 -6.51 -2.14 -8.12
N PHE A 134 -5.43 -2.25 -8.88
CA PHE A 134 -5.44 -2.71 -10.28
C PHE A 134 -5.15 -4.20 -10.45
N ASP A 135 -5.02 -4.95 -9.35
CA ASP A 135 -4.77 -6.39 -9.40
C ASP A 135 -5.84 -7.13 -10.22
N GLU A 136 -5.40 -8.14 -10.98
CA GLU A 136 -6.23 -8.84 -11.94
C GLU A 136 -7.25 -9.75 -11.25
N VAL A 137 -8.51 -9.66 -11.68
CA VAL A 137 -9.55 -10.59 -11.23
C VAL A 137 -9.39 -11.92 -11.97
N PRO A 138 -9.21 -13.06 -11.25
CA PRO A 138 -9.13 -14.36 -11.90
C PRO A 138 -10.39 -14.67 -12.73
N LYS A 139 -10.22 -15.19 -13.95
CA LYS A 139 -11.32 -15.43 -14.92
C LYS A 139 -12.50 -16.25 -14.38
N ALA A 140 -12.27 -17.12 -13.39
CA ALA A 140 -13.30 -17.98 -12.80
C ALA A 140 -14.09 -17.31 -11.66
N MET A 141 -13.76 -16.06 -11.30
CA MET A 141 -14.39 -15.31 -10.22
C MET A 141 -15.09 -14.05 -10.74
N GLN A 142 -16.11 -13.64 -10.00
CA GLN A 142 -16.79 -12.36 -10.20
C GLN A 142 -16.31 -11.37 -9.15
N VAL A 143 -16.37 -10.08 -9.48
CA VAL A 143 -16.00 -8.97 -8.59
C VAL A 143 -17.23 -8.14 -8.25
N SER A 144 -17.33 -7.68 -7.00
CA SER A 144 -18.37 -6.72 -6.59
C SER A 144 -17.79 -5.31 -6.46
N GLY A 145 -18.57 -4.32 -6.90
CA GLY A 145 -18.24 -2.91 -6.83
C GLY A 145 -17.20 -2.44 -7.85
N ASP A 146 -17.21 -1.13 -8.09
CA ASP A 146 -16.33 -0.49 -9.07
C ASP A 146 -14.91 -0.28 -8.54
N ASN A 147 -13.94 -0.15 -9.44
CA ASN A 147 -12.59 0.26 -9.06
C ASN A 147 -12.46 1.78 -9.15
N LEU A 148 -12.36 2.44 -8.00
CA LEU A 148 -12.15 3.88 -7.89
C LEU A 148 -10.71 4.24 -7.53
N THR A 149 -9.77 3.30 -7.71
CA THR A 149 -8.37 3.53 -7.37
C THR A 149 -7.74 4.59 -8.27
N ASP A 150 -7.15 5.62 -7.68
CA ASP A 150 -6.50 6.74 -8.39
C ASP A 150 -5.03 6.97 -7.98
N VAL A 151 -4.46 5.97 -7.27
CA VAL A 151 -3.04 5.91 -6.89
C VAL A 151 -2.20 5.48 -8.09
N GLU A 152 -1.04 6.11 -8.28
CA GLU A 152 -0.11 5.70 -9.34
C GLU A 152 0.44 4.29 -9.12
N ILE A 153 0.55 3.50 -10.20
CA ILE A 153 1.02 2.11 -10.16
C ILE A 153 2.37 1.97 -9.44
N LEU A 154 3.32 2.89 -9.67
CA LEU A 154 4.64 2.85 -9.03
C LEU A 154 4.59 2.95 -7.49
N GLN A 155 3.54 3.57 -6.95
CA GLN A 155 3.33 3.80 -5.53
C GLN A 155 2.51 2.68 -4.87
N LEU A 156 1.84 1.84 -5.65
CA LEU A 156 1.13 0.66 -5.17
C LEU A 156 2.09 -0.50 -4.89
N PRO A 157 1.88 -1.32 -3.86
CA PRO A 157 2.61 -2.57 -3.70
C PRO A 157 2.24 -3.56 -4.80
N ILE A 158 3.07 -4.57 -5.04
CA ILE A 158 2.83 -5.58 -6.10
C ILE A 158 1.47 -6.27 -5.95
N SER A 159 1.02 -6.48 -4.72
CA SER A 159 -0.29 -7.08 -4.41
C SER A 159 -1.51 -6.21 -4.77
N CYS A 160 -1.30 -5.04 -5.34
CA CYS A 160 -2.35 -4.09 -5.71
C CYS A 160 -2.24 -3.63 -7.18
N ARG A 161 -1.43 -4.32 -8.00
CA ARG A 161 -1.08 -3.95 -9.37
C ARG A 161 -1.50 -5.01 -10.36
#